data_AF-A0A482VWV4-F1
#
_entry.id   AF-A0A482VWV4-F1
#
_cell.length_a   1.000
_cell.length_b   1.000
_cell.length_c   1.000
_cell.angle_alpha   90.00
_cell.angle_beta   90.00
_cell.angle_gamma   90.00
#
_symmetry.space_group_name_H-M   'P 1'
#
loop_
_entity.id
_entity.type
_entity.pdbx_description
1 polymer ?
#
loop_
_entity_poly.entity_id
_entity_poly.type
_entity_poly.pdbx_seq_one_letter_code
_entity_poly.pdbx_strand_id
1 'polypeptide(L)'
;MTTLRNILGTRNLAEILSDRETISHTIQTTLDVATDPWGIKVERVEIKDVSLPQQLQRAMAAEAEASREARAKVLAAEGEMRASRSLKEAADVISKSPAALQLRYLHTLNNISSEKNSTVIFPLPIDLVSYFVKFNKRSEHTEN
;
A
#
# COMPACT_ATOMS: atom_id res chain seq x y z
N MET A 1 16.16 19.96 -38.52
CA MET A 1 14.80 19.48 -38.17
C MET A 1 14.76 17.95 -38.00
N THR A 2 15.80 17.34 -37.41
CA THR A 2 15.92 15.86 -37.31
C THR A 2 16.36 15.39 -35.93
N THR A 3 17.13 16.19 -35.18
CA THR A 3 17.68 15.80 -33.89
C THR A 3 16.62 15.69 -32.78
N LEU A 4 15.70 16.66 -32.70
CA LEU A 4 14.62 16.66 -31.70
C LEU A 4 13.68 15.45 -31.87
N ARG A 5 13.33 15.10 -33.11
CA ARG A 5 12.43 13.97 -33.41
C ARG A 5 13.07 12.62 -33.07
N ASN A 6 14.37 12.45 -33.31
CA ASN A 6 15.08 11.21 -32.96
C ASN A 6 15.22 11.04 -31.45
N ILE A 7 15.59 12.10 -30.72
CA ILE A 7 15.75 12.04 -29.25
C ILE A 7 14.41 11.72 -28.55
N LEU A 8 13.30 12.26 -29.08
CA LEU A 8 11.95 11.99 -28.57
C LEU A 8 11.44 10.57 -28.90
N GLY A 9 11.98 9.90 -29.93
CA GLY A 9 11.57 8.56 -30.35
C GLY A 9 12.31 7.42 -29.65
N THR A 10 13.49 7.68 -29.09
CA THR A 10 14.35 6.65 -28.47
C THR A 10 14.18 6.49 -26.96
N ARG A 11 13.44 7.37 -26.29
CA ARG A 11 13.19 7.32 -24.84
C ARG A 11 11.72 7.10 -24.53
N ASN A 12 11.44 6.42 -23.42
CA ASN A 12 10.07 6.25 -22.94
C ASN A 12 9.49 7.63 -22.62
N LEU A 13 8.33 7.97 -23.19
CA LEU A 13 7.69 9.26 -23.04
C LEU A 13 7.40 9.63 -21.57
N ALA A 14 7.22 8.62 -20.72
CA ALA A 14 7.10 8.81 -19.27
C ALA A 14 8.38 9.40 -18.65
N GLU A 15 9.56 8.94 -19.07
CA GLU A 15 10.86 9.50 -18.64
C GLU A 15 11.03 10.93 -19.15
N ILE A 16 10.54 11.22 -20.36
CA ILE A 16 10.63 12.57 -20.95
C ILE A 16 9.83 13.60 -20.14
N LEU A 17 8.70 13.18 -19.57
CA LEU A 17 7.87 14.03 -18.71
C LEU A 17 8.46 14.19 -17.30
N SER A 18 9.11 13.14 -16.77
CA SER A 18 9.75 13.18 -15.45
C SER A 18 11.09 13.94 -15.44
N ASP A 19 11.87 13.85 -16.53
CA ASP A 19 13.26 14.36 -16.59
C ASP A 19 13.41 15.57 -17.51
N ARG A 20 12.49 16.55 -17.39
CA ARG A 20 12.49 17.77 -18.23
C ARG A 20 13.84 18.52 -18.22
N GLU A 21 14.51 18.54 -17.08
CA GLU A 21 15.78 19.25 -16.89
C GLU A 21 16.93 18.59 -17.68
N THR A 22 17.03 17.26 -17.62
CA THR A 22 18.03 16.48 -18.34
C THR A 22 17.88 16.61 -19.86
N ILE A 23 16.64 16.64 -20.35
CA ILE A 23 16.36 16.81 -21.78
C ILE A 23 16.69 18.23 -22.22
N SER A 24 16.32 19.24 -21.44
CA SER A 24 16.61 20.64 -21.73
C SER A 24 18.13 20.86 -21.84
N HIS A 25 18.91 20.28 -20.92
CA HIS A 25 20.37 20.31 -20.98
C HIS A 25 20.92 19.61 -22.23
N THR A 26 20.41 18.41 -22.55
CA THR A 26 20.85 17.66 -23.74
C THR A 26 20.59 18.44 -25.03
N ILE A 27 19.43 19.09 -25.14
CA ILE A 27 19.08 19.93 -26.29
C ILE A 27 19.97 21.17 -26.33
N GLN A 28 20.22 21.81 -25.18
CA GLN A 28 21.13 22.96 -25.11
C GLN A 28 22.51 22.59 -25.64
N THR A 29 23.14 21.53 -25.14
CA THR A 29 24.48 21.10 -25.58
C THR A 29 24.50 20.80 -27.08
N THR A 30 23.45 20.14 -27.59
CA THR A 30 23.36 19.79 -29.01
C THR A 30 23.22 21.03 -29.90
N LEU A 31 22.44 22.02 -29.45
CA LEU A 31 22.26 23.27 -30.19
C LEU A 31 23.50 24.14 -30.14
N ASP A 32 24.14 24.27 -28.98
CA ASP A 32 25.37 25.07 -28.79
C ASP A 32 26.47 24.62 -29.76
N VAL A 33 26.75 23.30 -29.82
CA VAL A 33 27.71 22.70 -30.76
C VAL A 33 27.33 22.95 -32.23
N ALA A 34 26.04 22.95 -32.54
CA ALA A 34 25.57 23.20 -33.91
C ALA A 34 25.62 24.69 -34.30
N THR A 35 25.54 25.61 -33.34
CA THR A 35 25.53 27.06 -33.56
C THR A 35 26.88 27.74 -33.36
N ASP A 36 27.87 27.04 -32.79
CA ASP A 36 29.26 27.48 -32.66
C ASP A 36 29.87 28.02 -33.96
N PRO A 37 29.69 27.39 -35.15
CA PRO A 37 30.24 27.91 -36.40
C PRO A 37 29.66 29.25 -36.84
N TRP A 38 28.51 29.65 -36.28
CA TRP A 38 27.86 30.93 -36.55
C TRP A 38 28.18 31.98 -35.49
N GLY A 39 28.99 31.65 -34.48
CA GLY A 39 29.35 32.54 -33.37
C GLY A 39 28.20 32.84 -32.41
N ILE A 40 27.18 31.98 -32.38
CA ILE A 40 26.00 32.13 -31.52
C ILE A 40 26.11 31.16 -30.35
N LYS A 41 26.13 31.70 -29.12
CA LYS A 41 26.13 30.94 -27.87
C LYS A 41 24.72 30.73 -27.35
N VAL A 42 24.35 29.50 -27.00
CA VAL A 42 23.01 29.16 -26.47
C VAL A 42 23.05 29.08 -24.94
N GLU A 43 22.53 30.11 -24.27
CA GLU A 43 22.58 30.19 -22.79
C GLU A 43 21.55 29.31 -22.08
N ARG A 44 20.32 29.20 -22.61
CA ARG A 44 19.25 28.41 -22.00
C ARG A 44 18.26 27.91 -23.04
N VAL A 45 17.84 26.66 -22.89
CA VAL A 45 16.72 26.07 -23.64
C VAL A 45 15.67 25.62 -22.64
N GLU A 46 14.41 25.96 -22.91
CA GLU A 46 13.28 25.56 -22.07
C GLU A 46 12.19 24.93 -22.93
N ILE A 47 11.68 23.78 -22.49
CA ILE A 47 10.58 23.10 -23.15
C ILE A 47 9.27 23.75 -22.68
N LYS A 48 8.60 24.49 -23.58
CA LYS A 48 7.26 25.05 -23.30
C LYS A 48 6.19 23.95 -23.21
N ASP A 49 5.70 23.49 -24.36
CA ASP A 49 4.56 22.57 -24.43
C ASP A 49 4.91 21.30 -25.19
N VAL A 50 4.57 20.15 -24.60
CA VAL A 50 4.65 18.83 -25.25
C VAL A 50 3.23 18.32 -25.39
N SER A 51 2.72 18.31 -26.62
CA SER A 51 1.38 17.80 -26.92
C SER A 51 1.46 16.33 -27.34
N LEU A 52 0.78 15.48 -26.58
CA LEU A 52 0.67 14.05 -26.87
C LEU A 52 -0.59 13.77 -27.69
N PRO A 53 -0.55 12.86 -28.67
CA PRO A 53 -1.76 12.36 -29.32
C PRO A 53 -2.70 11.74 -28.29
N GLN A 54 -4.01 12.05 -28.38
CA GLN A 54 -5.01 11.59 -27.41
C GLN A 54 -5.03 10.06 -27.23
N GLN A 55 -4.77 9.32 -28.31
CA GLN A 55 -4.71 7.85 -28.28
C GLN A 55 -3.56 7.33 -27.40
N LEU A 56 -2.38 7.95 -27.47
CA LEU A 56 -1.22 7.58 -26.67
C LEU A 56 -1.43 7.93 -25.20
N GLN A 57 -2.00 9.11 -24.92
CA GLN A 57 -2.30 9.53 -23.55
C GLN A 57 -3.24 8.54 -22.84
N ARG A 58 -4.27 8.04 -23.56
CA ARG A 58 -5.19 7.02 -23.02
C ARG A 58 -4.47 5.69 -22.77
N ALA A 59 -3.63 5.24 -23.71
CA ALA A 59 -2.86 4.00 -23.55
C ALA A 59 -1.91 4.06 -22.35
N MET A 60 -1.17 5.17 -22.21
CA MET A 60 -0.28 5.40 -21.07
C MET A 60 -1.03 5.47 -19.75
N ALA A 61 -2.19 6.13 -19.71
CA ALA A 61 -3.02 6.19 -18.50
C ALA A 61 -3.50 4.79 -18.09
N ALA A 62 -3.95 3.98 -19.06
CA ALA A 62 -4.38 2.61 -18.81
C ALA A 62 -3.23 1.71 -18.31
N GLU A 63 -2.04 1.83 -18.90
CA GLU A 63 -0.85 1.10 -18.48
C GLU A 63 -0.38 1.53 -17.08
N ALA A 64 -0.37 2.83 -16.80
CA ALA A 64 -0.01 3.37 -15.50
C ALA A 64 -0.95 2.89 -14.40
N GLU A 65 -2.27 2.88 -14.67
CA GLU A 65 -3.26 2.39 -13.72
C GLU A 65 -3.11 0.87 -13.48
N ALA A 66 -2.96 0.08 -14.54
CA ALA A 66 -2.76 -1.36 -14.42
C ALA A 66 -1.49 -1.71 -13.61
N SER A 67 -0.38 -1.02 -13.87
CA SER A 67 0.87 -1.17 -13.12
C SER A 67 0.70 -0.77 -11.65
N ARG A 68 -0.04 0.32 -11.40
CA ARG A 68 -0.34 0.80 -10.04
C ARG A 68 -1.20 -0.19 -9.27
N GLU A 69 -2.28 -0.70 -9.87
CA GLU A 69 -3.15 -1.70 -9.26
C GLU A 69 -2.40 -3.01 -8.96
N ALA A 70 -1.57 -3.48 -9.90
CA ALA A 70 -0.76 -4.67 -9.71
C ALA A 70 0.21 -4.51 -8.52
N ARG A 71 0.91 -3.37 -8.45
CA ARG A 71 1.81 -3.04 -7.33
C ARG A 71 1.04 -2.93 -6.01
N ALA A 72 -0.14 -2.32 -6.02
CA ALA A 72 -0.98 -2.20 -4.83
C ALA A 72 -1.40 -3.57 -4.29
N LYS A 73 -1.78 -4.51 -5.16
CA LYS A 73 -2.13 -5.89 -4.77
C LYS A 73 -0.95 -6.63 -4.13
N VAL A 74 0.25 -6.51 -4.70
CA VAL A 74 1.46 -7.12 -4.13
C VAL A 74 1.76 -6.54 -2.76
N LEU A 75 1.72 -5.21 -2.63
CA LEU A 75 1.99 -4.54 -1.36
C LEU A 75 0.96 -4.87 -0.28
N ALA A 76 -0.32 -5.00 -0.66
CA ALA A 76 -1.38 -5.42 0.24
C ALA A 76 -1.16 -6.84 0.76
N ALA A 77 -0.86 -7.79 -0.13
CA ALA A 77 -0.57 -9.18 0.24
C ALA A 77 0.67 -9.30 1.14
N GLU A 78 1.72 -8.54 0.84
CA GLU A 78 2.92 -8.52 1.67
C GLU A 78 2.66 -7.88 3.04
N GLY A 79 1.87 -6.81 3.08
CA GLY A 79 1.42 -6.15 4.30
C GLY A 79 0.60 -7.08 5.19
N GLU A 80 -0.32 -7.84 4.59
CA GLU A 80 -1.12 -8.84 5.27
C GLU A 80 -0.24 -9.96 5.85
N MET A 81 0.70 -10.50 5.07
CA MET A 81 1.64 -11.51 5.55
C MET A 81 2.49 -11.00 6.72
N ARG A 82 3.00 -9.76 6.65
CA ARG A 82 3.76 -9.13 7.75
C ARG A 82 2.88 -8.97 8.98
N ALA A 83 1.65 -8.49 8.83
CA ALA A 83 0.71 -8.35 9.94
C ALA A 83 0.40 -9.70 10.59
N SER A 84 0.12 -10.76 9.82
CA SER A 84 -0.13 -12.10 10.33
C SER A 84 1.06 -12.66 11.11
N ARG A 85 2.29 -12.44 10.63
CA ARG A 85 3.50 -12.88 11.34
C ARG A 85 3.64 -12.17 12.69
N SER A 86 3.49 -10.85 12.72
CA SER A 86 3.56 -10.08 13.97
C SER A 86 2.47 -10.50 14.97
N LEU A 87 1.25 -10.77 14.48
CA LEU A 87 0.16 -11.26 15.32
C LEU A 87 0.45 -12.65 15.89
N LYS A 88 1.01 -13.56 15.09
CA LYS A 88 1.44 -14.88 15.54
C LYS A 88 2.49 -14.77 16.64
N GLU A 89 3.53 -13.96 16.43
CA GLU A 89 4.58 -13.75 17.42
C GLU A 89 4.01 -13.19 18.73
N ALA A 90 3.10 -12.21 18.64
CA ALA A 90 2.41 -11.68 19.82
C ALA A 90 1.56 -12.76 20.53
N ALA A 91 0.87 -13.62 19.79
CA ALA A 91 0.09 -14.73 20.34
C ALA A 91 1.00 -15.77 21.04
N ASP A 92 2.12 -16.12 20.42
CA ASP A 92 3.12 -17.06 20.99
C ASP A 92 3.71 -16.50 22.30
N VAL A 93 4.01 -15.20 22.35
CA VAL A 93 4.48 -14.53 23.58
C VAL A 93 3.43 -14.55 24.67
N ILE A 94 2.16 -14.32 24.33
CA ILE A 94 1.05 -14.31 25.30
C ILE A 94 0.76 -15.72 25.81
N SER A 95 0.83 -16.74 24.95
CA SER A 95 0.62 -18.13 25.35
C SER A 95 1.64 -18.60 26.39
N LYS A 96 2.87 -18.07 26.36
CA LYS A 96 3.91 -18.38 27.36
C LYS A 96 3.61 -17.85 28.76
N SER A 97 2.71 -16.88 28.92
CA SER A 97 2.36 -16.30 30.22
C SER A 97 0.83 -16.18 30.39
N PRO A 98 0.18 -17.08 31.14
CA PRO A 98 -1.27 -17.03 31.37
C PRO A 98 -1.75 -15.70 31.98
N ALA A 99 -0.92 -15.03 32.78
CA ALA A 99 -1.22 -13.72 33.36
C ALA A 99 -1.36 -12.62 32.27
N ALA A 100 -0.70 -12.77 31.12
CA ALA A 100 -0.78 -11.81 30.01
C ALA A 100 -2.18 -11.76 29.38
N LEU A 101 -2.87 -12.91 29.25
CA LEU A 101 -4.26 -12.96 28.78
C LEU A 101 -5.20 -12.24 29.75
N GLN A 102 -4.99 -12.43 31.05
CA GLN A 102 -5.83 -11.80 32.07
C GLN A 102 -5.63 -10.27 32.11
N LEU A 103 -4.39 -9.79 31.98
CA LEU A 103 -4.11 -8.36 31.83
C LEU A 103 -4.71 -7.79 30.54
N ARG A 104 -4.65 -8.52 29.42
CA ARG A 104 -5.29 -8.10 28.18
C ARG A 104 -6.81 -8.01 28.33
N TYR A 105 -7.43 -8.99 28.99
CA TYR A 105 -8.86 -8.97 29.30
C TYR A 105 -9.24 -7.75 30.13
N LEU A 106 -8.49 -7.45 31.21
CA LEU A 106 -8.72 -6.26 32.03
C LEU A 106 -8.52 -4.96 31.23
N HIS A 107 -7.52 -4.90 30.34
CA HIS A 107 -7.32 -3.74 29.47
C HIS A 107 -8.48 -3.57 28.48
N THR A 108 -8.96 -4.65 27.84
CA THR A 108 -10.14 -4.60 26.98
C THR A 108 -11.37 -4.14 27.75
N LEU A 109 -11.59 -4.63 28.97
CA LEU A 109 -12.68 -4.16 29.84
C LEU A 109 -12.55 -2.68 30.19
N ASN A 110 -11.34 -2.19 30.48
CA ASN A 110 -11.11 -0.78 30.76
C ASN A 110 -11.38 0.10 29.53
N ASN A 111 -10.93 -0.32 28.34
CA ASN A 111 -11.20 0.38 27.08
C ASN A 111 -12.71 0.43 26.78
N ILE A 112 -13.42 -0.69 26.94
CA ILE A 112 -14.87 -0.75 26.77
C ILE A 112 -15.59 0.09 27.83
N SER A 113 -15.13 0.10 29.08
CA SER A 113 -15.72 0.92 30.15
C SER A 113 -15.47 2.42 29.95
N SER A 114 -14.40 2.79 29.24
CA SER A 114 -14.07 4.17 28.88
C SER A 114 -14.95 4.69 27.73
N GLU A 115 -15.29 3.84 26.77
CA GLU A 115 -16.31 4.14 25.76
C GLU A 115 -17.70 4.03 26.41
N LYS A 116 -18.37 5.16 26.65
CA LYS A 116 -19.72 5.24 27.24
C LYS A 116 -20.80 4.55 26.39
N ASN A 117 -20.76 3.23 26.22
CA ASN A 117 -21.74 2.45 25.49
C ASN A 117 -22.30 1.35 26.40
N SER A 118 -23.56 1.49 26.78
CA SER A 118 -24.25 0.76 27.87
C SER A 118 -24.54 -0.72 27.57
N THR A 119 -23.83 -1.35 26.63
CA THR A 119 -24.06 -2.75 26.25
C THR A 119 -22.87 -3.61 26.69
N VAL A 120 -23.02 -4.26 27.84
CA VAL A 120 -22.05 -5.21 28.39
C VAL A 120 -22.22 -6.55 27.69
N ILE A 121 -21.34 -6.87 26.73
CA ILE A 121 -21.25 -8.22 26.16
C ILE A 121 -20.27 -9.02 27.01
N PHE A 122 -20.79 -9.93 27.82
CA PHE A 122 -20.00 -10.83 28.66
C PHE A 122 -19.84 -12.18 27.94
N PRO A 123 -18.66 -12.53 27.42
CA PRO A 123 -18.44 -13.86 26.87
C PRO A 123 -18.43 -14.86 28.03
N LEU A 124 -19.47 -15.71 28.10
CA LEU A 124 -19.50 -16.79 29.08
C LEU A 124 -18.42 -17.82 28.72
N PRO A 125 -17.55 -18.21 29.67
CA PRO A 125 -16.58 -19.27 29.45
C PRO A 125 -17.29 -20.55 29.00
N ILE A 126 -16.76 -21.20 27.96
CA ILE A 126 -17.31 -22.48 27.46
C ILE A 126 -17.33 -23.54 28.57
N ASP A 127 -16.43 -23.43 29.56
CA ASP A 127 -16.41 -24.28 30.76
C ASP A 127 -17.72 -24.19 31.57
N LEU A 128 -18.30 -22.99 31.68
CA LEU A 128 -19.57 -22.76 32.39
C LEU A 128 -20.76 -23.34 31.63
N VAL A 129 -20.73 -23.24 30.29
CA VAL A 129 -21.72 -23.88 29.41
C VAL A 129 -21.64 -25.40 29.50
N SER A 130 -20.41 -25.95 29.54
CA SER A 130 -20.19 -27.39 29.69
C SER A 130 -20.75 -27.94 31.00
N TYR A 131 -20.73 -27.14 32.07
CA TYR A 131 -21.30 -27.49 33.37
C TYR A 131 -22.84 -27.56 33.33
N PHE A 132 -23.49 -26.60 32.68
CA PHE A 132 -24.95 -26.61 32.47
C PHE A 132 -25.40 -27.78 31.58
N VAL A 133 -24.66 -28.09 30.52
CA VAL A 133 -24.97 -29.24 29.64
C VAL A 133 -24.80 -30.57 30.39
N LYS A 134 -23.75 -30.70 31.23
CA LYS A 134 -23.57 -31.89 32.09
C LYS A 134 -24.66 -32.03 33.14
N PHE A 135 -25.15 -30.92 33.70
CA PHE A 135 -26.22 -30.94 34.69
C PHE A 135 -27.53 -31.48 34.09
N ASN A 136 -27.87 -31.08 32.86
CA ASN A 136 -29.08 -31.53 32.18
C ASN A 136 -29.04 -33.03 31.77
N LYS A 137 -27.84 -33.59 31.56
CA LYS A 137 -27.67 -35.04 31.28
C LYS A 137 -27.82 -35.94 32.51
N ARG A 138 -27.74 -35.39 33.72
CA ARG A 138 -27.77 -36.17 34.97
C ARG A 138 -29.19 -36.40 35.51
N SER A 139 -30.15 -35.58 35.09
CA SER A 139 -31.57 -35.67 35.44
C SER A 139 -32.35 -36.74 34.65
N GLU A 140 -31.84 -37.23 33.52
CA GLU A 140 -32.50 -38.29 32.73
C GLU A 140 -32.17 -39.73 33.17
N HIS A 141 -31.24 -39.92 34.12
CA HIS A 141 -30.80 -41.25 34.57
C HIS A 141 -31.45 -41.74 35.87
N THR A 142 -32.45 -41.04 36.40
CA THR A 142 -33.17 -41.41 37.65
C THR A 142 -34.61 -41.90 37.44
N GLU A 143 -35.07 -42.06 36.18
CA GLU A 143 -36.39 -42.63 35.86
C GLU A 143 -36.30 -43.91 35.00
N ASN A 144 -35.47 -44.87 35.42
CA ASN A 144 -35.57 -46.26 34.99
C ASN A 144 -35.21 -47.21 36.14
#